data_AF-A0A238WRM0-F1
#
_entry.id   AF-A0A238WRM0-F1
#
_cell.length_a   1.000
_cell.length_b   1.000
_cell.length_c   1.000
_cell.angle_alpha   90.00
_cell.angle_beta   90.00
_cell.angle_gamma   90.00
#
_symmetry.space_group_name_H-M   'P 1'
#
loop_
_entity.id
_entity.type
_entity.pdbx_description
1 polymer ?
#
loop_
_entity_poly.entity_id
_entity_poly.type
_entity_poly.pdbx_seq_one_letter_code
_entity_poly.pdbx_strand_id
1 'polypeptide(L)' 'MPISLFSYEIIASLYGEAFASTWFTPIGLSTKAG' A
#
# COMPACT_ATOMS: atom_id res chain seq x y z
N MET A 1 -6.41 2.19 -5.85
CA MET A 1 -5.32 2.77 -6.67
C MET A 1 -4.01 2.08 -6.30
N PRO A 2 -3.29 1.50 -7.27
CA PRO A 2 -2.03 0.83 -6.98
C PRO A 2 -0.95 1.84 -6.56
N ILE A 3 -0.33 1.62 -5.42
CA ILE A 3 0.79 2.43 -4.89
C ILE A 3 1.87 1.51 -4.30
N SER A 4 3.11 1.97 -4.21
CA SER A 4 4.16 1.14 -3.60
C SER A 4 3.81 0.75 -2.16
N LEU A 5 4.22 -0.43 -1.71
CA LEU A 5 4.03 -0.86 -0.32
C LEU A 5 4.53 0.20 0.67
N PHE A 6 5.69 0.79 0.39
CA PHE A 6 6.25 1.87 1.19
C PHE A 6 5.33 3.10 1.27
N SER A 7 4.75 3.52 0.14
CA SER A 7 3.79 4.63 0.12
C SER A 7 2.52 4.29 0.89
N TYR A 8 2.05 3.04 0.80
CA TYR A 8 0.88 2.58 1.52
C TYR A 8 1.08 2.64 3.04
N GLU A 9 2.24 2.17 3.53
CA GLU A 9 2.58 2.21 4.95
C GLU A 9 2.62 3.64 5.49
N ILE A 10 3.21 4.58 4.74
CA ILE A 10 3.22 6.00 5.12
C ILE A 10 1.79 6.55 5.19
N ILE A 11 0.96 6.29 4.18
CA ILE A 11 -0.43 6.77 4.14
C ILE A 11 -1.25 6.16 5.27
N ALA A 12 -1.13 4.86 5.50
CA ALA A 12 -1.80 4.16 6.59
C ALA A 12 -1.37 4.69 7.96
N SER A 13 -0.09 5.05 8.13
CA SER A 13 0.41 5.66 9.36
C SER A 13 -0.11 7.07 9.60
N LEU A 14 -0.36 7.85 8.53
CA LEU A 14 -0.80 9.24 8.65
C LEU A 14 -2.33 9.38 8.77
N TYR A 15 -3.07 8.55 8.03
CA TYR A 15 -4.52 8.69 7.86
C TYR A 15 -5.32 7.50 8.41
N GLY A 16 -4.64 6.44 8.84
CA GLY A 16 -5.24 5.21 9.33
C GLY A 16 -5.39 4.14 8.25
N GLU A 17 -5.38 2.88 8.69
CA GLU A 17 -5.44 1.72 7.81
C GLU A 17 -6.77 1.62 7.04
N ALA A 18 -7.89 1.94 7.68
CA ALA A 18 -9.21 1.95 7.05
C ALA A 18 -9.31 2.98 5.91
N PHE A 19 -8.67 4.14 6.06
CA PHE A 19 -8.58 5.12 4.99
C PHE A 19 -7.69 4.58 3.86
N ALA A 20 -6.50 4.07 4.21
CA ALA A 20 -5.54 3.58 3.23
C ALA A 20 -6.10 2.44 2.37
N SER A 21 -6.77 1.45 2.99
CA SER A 21 -7.33 0.28 2.29
C SER A 21 -8.56 0.60 1.43
N THR A 22 -9.26 1.70 1.71
CA THR A 22 -10.42 2.14 0.92
C THR A 22 -10.00 2.67 -0.44
N TRP A 23 -8.90 3.42 -0.48
CA TRP A 23 -8.48 4.17 -1.68
C TRP A 23 -7.28 3.57 -2.38
N PHE A 24 -6.42 2.86 -1.65
CA PHE A 24 -5.13 2.41 -2.12
C PHE A 24 -4.97 0.90 -2.01
N THR A 25 -4.19 0.35 -2.94
CA THR A 25 -3.84 -1.07 -2.98
C THR A 25 -2.32 -1.13 -2.98
N PRO A 26 -1.68 -1.67 -1.93
CA PRO A 26 -0.24 -1.79 -1.88
C PRO A 26 0.23 -2.77 -2.94
N ILE A 27 1.06 -2.30 -3.86
CA ILE A 27 1.82 -3.12 -4.79
C ILE A 27 3.26 -3.17 -4.28
N GLY A 28 3.60 -4.28 -3.64
CA GLY A 28 4.97 -4.61 -3.26
C GLY A 28 5.62 -5.44 -4.36
N LEU A 29 6.91 -5.18 -4.60
CA LEU A 29 7.77 -5.91 -5.55
C LEU A 29 7.41 -7.39 -5.53
N SER A 30 6.76 -7.84 -6.61
CA SER A 30 6.47 -9.24 -6.85
C SER A 30 7.75 -10.00 -6.56
N THR A 31 7.80 -10.71 -5.43
CA THR A 31 8.88 -11.64 -5.16
C THR A 31 8.84 -12.57 -6.36
N LYS A 32 9.90 -12.50 -7.15
CA LYS A 32 10.09 -13.28 -8.37
C LYS A 32 9.75 -14.74 -8.07
N ALA A 33 8.52 -15.14 -8.37
CA ALA A 33 8.11 -16.52 -8.47
C ALA A 33 8.36 -16.92 -9.93
N GLY A 34 9.63 -17.16 -10.24
CA GLY A 34 10.13 -17.54 -11.56
C GLY A 34 11.56 -18.02 -11.43
#